data_AF-A0A957YLR1-F1
#
_entry.id   AF-A0A957YLR1-F1
#
_cell.length_a   1.000
_cell.length_b   1.000
_cell.length_c   1.000
_cell.angle_alpha   90.00
_cell.angle_beta   90.00
_cell.angle_gamma   90.00
#
_symmetry.space_group_name_H-M   'P 1'
#
loop_
_entity.id
_entity.type
_entity.pdbx_description
1 polymer ?
#
loop_
_entity_poly.entity_id
_entity_poly.type
_entity_poly.pdbx_seq_one_letter_code
_entity_poly.pdbx_strand_id
1 'polypeptide(L)'
;KPEKQGIFSFPYMVQIHNVLGFILLINAFLAVFYHLASGEIQQFIPRPHGFFDQMITQATYYLRGIFKGDAHPFEKSPQKKLNPLQQLTYFGLLNVLLPLQIITGVLIWGMQTWPQLAHSLGGLPVLAPIHSLIAWLLASFIIMHVYLTTTGHKPLGGIQAMMDGWDEVEVNGNSAVADNEEINQT
;
A
#
# COMPACT_ATOMS: atom_id res chain seq x y z
N LYS A 1 9.15 -32.59 28.27
CA LYS A 1 8.64 -31.21 28.30
C LYS A 1 7.78 -31.01 27.06
N PRO A 2 6.63 -30.32 27.15
CA PRO A 2 5.62 -30.26 26.10
C PRO A 2 5.99 -29.26 24.99
N GLU A 3 7.25 -29.29 24.51
CA GLU A 3 7.71 -28.48 23.37
C GLU A 3 7.08 -28.97 22.03
N LYS A 4 6.25 -30.02 22.10
CA LYS A 4 5.75 -30.84 20.97
C LYS A 4 4.23 -30.95 20.98
N GLN A 5 3.51 -29.85 21.10
CA GLN A 5 2.09 -29.85 20.76
C GLN A 5 1.93 -29.16 19.40
N GLY A 6 1.28 -29.88 18.49
CA GLY A 6 1.34 -29.71 17.03
C GLY A 6 0.97 -28.32 16.52
N ILE A 7 1.23 -28.12 15.22
CA ILE A 7 0.98 -26.92 14.42
C ILE A 7 1.54 -25.57 14.90
N PHE A 8 1.98 -25.40 16.16
CA PHE A 8 2.51 -24.13 16.69
C PHE A 8 3.96 -24.20 17.21
N SER A 9 4.73 -25.22 16.81
CA SER A 9 6.15 -25.27 17.19
C SER A 9 6.95 -24.16 16.50
N PHE A 10 7.93 -23.58 17.19
CA PHE A 10 8.75 -22.49 16.65
C PHE A 10 9.41 -22.85 15.30
N PRO A 11 10.05 -24.02 15.13
CA PRO A 11 10.65 -24.38 13.83
C PRO A 11 9.61 -24.48 12.71
N TYR A 12 8.42 -24.99 13.02
CA TYR A 12 7.33 -25.10 12.05
C TYR A 12 6.77 -23.73 11.65
N MET A 13 6.60 -22.81 12.61
CA MET A 13 6.18 -21.44 12.34
C MET A 13 7.20 -20.66 11.50
N VAL A 14 8.50 -20.84 11.77
CA VAL A 14 9.58 -20.28 10.93
C VAL A 14 9.50 -20.86 9.51
N GLN A 15 9.23 -22.15 9.36
CA GLN A 15 9.05 -22.77 8.05
C GLN A 15 7.85 -22.19 7.30
N ILE A 16 6.69 -22.05 7.96
CA ILE A 16 5.50 -21.42 7.37
C ILE A 16 5.82 -19.98 6.96
N HIS A 17 6.44 -19.19 7.85
CA HIS A 17 6.81 -17.81 7.56
C HIS A 17 7.72 -17.71 6.32
N ASN A 18 8.72 -18.58 6.20
CA ASN A 18 9.61 -18.60 5.04
C ASN A 18 8.85 -18.95 3.76
N VAL A 19 7.97 -19.96 3.79
CA VAL A 19 7.15 -20.35 2.62
C VAL A 19 6.27 -19.19 2.17
N LEU A 20 5.54 -18.56 3.11
CA LEU A 20 4.71 -17.39 2.81
C LEU A 20 5.55 -16.20 2.30
N GLY A 21 6.73 -15.99 2.87
CA GLY A 21 7.68 -14.99 2.43
C GLY A 21 8.14 -15.20 0.99
N PHE A 22 8.44 -16.43 0.58
CA PHE A 22 8.79 -16.76 -0.80
C PHE A 22 7.62 -16.61 -1.76
N ILE A 23 6.40 -17.00 -1.36
CA ILE A 23 5.19 -16.75 -2.16
C ILE A 23 5.01 -15.25 -2.40
N LEU A 24 5.13 -14.45 -1.34
CA LEU A 24 5.03 -12.99 -1.43
C LEU A 24 6.14 -12.40 -2.31
N LEU A 25 7.37 -12.92 -2.22
CA LEU A 25 8.50 -12.50 -3.05
C LEU A 25 8.23 -12.76 -4.54
N ILE A 26 7.76 -13.95 -4.89
CA ILE A 26 7.41 -14.30 -6.28
C ILE A 26 6.27 -13.41 -6.77
N ASN A 27 5.24 -13.20 -5.97
CA ASN A 27 4.12 -12.31 -6.31
C ASN A 27 4.60 -10.88 -6.55
N ALA A 28 5.47 -10.34 -5.68
CA ALA A 28 6.04 -9.02 -5.83
C ALA A 28 6.89 -8.90 -7.11
N PHE A 29 7.69 -9.92 -7.41
CA PHE A 29 8.47 -9.98 -8.65
C PHE A 29 7.58 -9.95 -9.90
N LEU A 30 6.50 -10.75 -9.92
CA LEU A 30 5.53 -10.76 -11.02
C LEU A 30 4.81 -9.41 -11.16
N ALA A 31 4.44 -8.77 -10.05
CA ALA A 31 3.79 -7.45 -10.07
C ALA A 31 4.73 -6.37 -10.63
N VAL A 32 5.99 -6.34 -10.17
CA VAL A 32 7.00 -5.40 -10.69
C VAL A 32 7.25 -5.65 -12.18
N PHE A 33 7.36 -6.91 -12.59
CA PHE A 33 7.51 -7.27 -14.00
C PHE A 33 6.32 -6.80 -14.84
N TYR A 34 5.09 -7.02 -14.37
CA TYR A 34 3.87 -6.57 -15.04
C TYR A 34 3.87 -5.04 -15.22
N HIS A 35 4.14 -4.27 -14.17
CA HIS A 35 4.16 -2.81 -14.24
C HIS A 35 5.29 -2.25 -15.12
N LEU A 36 6.45 -2.92 -15.14
CA LEU A 36 7.55 -2.58 -16.06
C LEU A 36 7.16 -2.88 -17.51
N ALA A 37 6.52 -4.02 -17.77
CA ALA A 37 6.10 -4.43 -19.10
C ALA A 37 4.91 -3.60 -19.63
N SER A 38 3.98 -3.17 -18.77
CA SER A 38 2.80 -2.38 -19.15
C SER A 38 3.10 -0.89 -19.31
N GLY A 39 4.24 -0.39 -18.81
CA GLY A 39 4.62 1.03 -18.89
C GLY A 39 3.83 1.95 -17.96
N GLU A 40 3.00 1.41 -17.07
CA GLU A 40 2.13 2.18 -16.14
C GLU A 40 2.89 2.87 -14.99
N ILE A 41 4.22 2.70 -14.92
CA ILE A 41 5.08 3.25 -13.85
C ILE A 41 4.95 4.77 -13.71
N GLN A 42 4.62 5.49 -14.79
CA GLN A 42 4.47 6.94 -14.76
C GLN A 42 3.33 7.41 -13.82
N GLN A 43 2.37 6.55 -13.47
CA GLN A 43 1.28 6.89 -12.55
C GLN A 43 1.72 6.97 -11.08
N PHE A 44 2.85 6.36 -10.72
CA PHE A 44 3.35 6.29 -9.34
C PHE A 44 4.32 7.42 -8.97
N ILE A 45 4.66 8.31 -9.92
CA ILE A 45 5.59 9.42 -9.69
C ILE A 45 4.81 10.67 -9.23
N PRO A 46 4.98 11.16 -7.98
CA PRO A 46 4.28 12.35 -7.50
C PRO A 46 4.78 13.62 -8.20
N ARG A 47 3.84 14.55 -8.50
CA ARG A 47 4.19 15.87 -9.07
C ARG A 47 4.73 16.78 -7.95
N PRO A 48 5.88 17.45 -8.13
CA PRO A 48 6.58 18.12 -7.03
C PRO A 48 5.93 19.41 -6.50
N HIS A 49 5.07 20.09 -7.27
CA HIS A 49 4.47 21.36 -6.83
C HIS A 49 3.15 21.15 -6.07
N GLY A 50 3.10 21.60 -4.81
CA GLY A 50 1.88 21.63 -3.97
C GLY A 50 1.51 20.31 -3.28
N PHE A 51 2.34 19.28 -3.37
CA PHE A 51 2.06 17.95 -2.84
C PHE A 51 1.90 17.90 -1.31
N PHE A 52 2.75 18.64 -0.58
CA PHE A 52 2.72 18.66 0.90
C PHE A 52 1.45 19.31 1.45
N ASP A 53 1.02 20.43 0.90
CA ASP A 53 -0.22 21.08 1.31
C ASP A 53 -1.42 20.16 1.06
N GLN A 54 -1.47 19.51 -0.11
CA GLN A 54 -2.53 18.56 -0.44
C GLN A 54 -2.58 17.36 0.52
N MET A 55 -1.42 16.85 0.97
CA MET A 55 -1.34 15.78 1.97
C MET A 55 -1.87 16.23 3.34
N ILE A 56 -1.51 17.42 3.79
CA ILE A 56 -1.97 17.97 5.08
C ILE A 56 -3.49 18.20 5.05
N THR A 57 -4.01 18.73 3.95
CA THR A 57 -5.46 18.89 3.74
C THR A 57 -6.17 17.53 3.79
N GLN A 58 -5.60 16.50 3.14
CA GLN A 58 -6.18 15.16 3.14
C GLN A 58 -6.18 14.51 4.54
N ALA A 59 -5.06 14.61 5.25
CA ALA A 59 -4.94 14.07 6.60
C ALA A 59 -5.95 14.75 7.54
N THR A 60 -6.08 16.07 7.45
CA THR A 60 -7.03 16.86 8.25
C THR A 60 -8.48 16.48 7.94
N TYR A 61 -8.80 16.20 6.68
CA TYR A 61 -10.12 15.70 6.27
C TYR A 61 -10.46 14.36 6.94
N TYR A 62 -9.58 13.35 6.85
CA TYR A 62 -9.83 12.04 7.46
C TYR A 62 -9.87 12.09 8.99
N LEU A 63 -9.08 12.98 9.61
CA LEU A 63 -9.05 13.11 11.07
C LEU A 63 -10.24 13.89 11.63
N ARG A 64 -10.84 14.80 10.85
CA ARG A 64 -11.84 15.75 11.37
C ARG A 64 -13.00 16.04 10.41
N GLY A 65 -12.71 16.25 9.12
CA GLY A 65 -13.70 16.61 8.11
C GLY A 65 -14.77 15.54 7.87
N ILE A 66 -14.39 14.25 7.92
CA ILE A 66 -15.34 13.13 7.74
C ILE A 66 -16.45 13.13 8.81
N PHE A 67 -16.11 13.50 10.05
CA PHE A 67 -17.08 13.58 11.15
C PHE A 67 -17.94 14.84 11.09
N LYS A 68 -17.52 15.85 10.33
CA LYS A 68 -18.28 17.09 10.08
C LYS A 68 -19.19 17.00 8.85
N GLY A 69 -19.07 15.94 8.04
CA GLY A 69 -19.79 15.82 6.77
C GLY A 69 -19.25 16.74 5.67
N ASP A 70 -17.99 17.19 5.78
CA ASP A 70 -17.37 18.03 4.77
C ASP A 70 -17.21 17.24 3.45
N ALA A 71 -17.30 17.92 2.30
CA ALA A 71 -17.07 17.31 1.00
C ALA A 71 -15.60 16.85 0.86
N HIS A 72 -15.36 15.75 0.14
CA HIS A 72 -14.01 15.19 -0.02
C HIS A 72 -13.13 16.15 -0.85
N PRO A 73 -11.96 16.56 -0.36
CA PRO A 73 -11.19 17.67 -0.94
C PRO A 73 -10.55 17.34 -2.30
N PHE A 74 -10.47 16.07 -2.70
CA PHE A 74 -9.98 15.70 -4.03
C PHE A 74 -10.91 14.66 -4.67
N GLU A 75 -11.55 15.06 -5.75
CA GLU A 75 -12.36 14.16 -6.58
C GLU A 75 -11.45 13.21 -7.38
N LYS A 76 -11.76 11.91 -7.34
CA LYS A 76 -11.10 10.92 -8.20
C LYS A 76 -11.55 11.19 -9.65
N SER A 77 -10.61 11.51 -10.54
CA SER A 77 -10.88 11.56 -11.99
C SER A 77 -10.14 10.42 -12.69
N PRO A 78 -10.55 10.01 -13.92
CA PRO A 78 -9.85 8.98 -14.68
C PRO A 78 -8.35 9.25 -14.88
N GLN A 79 -7.97 10.54 -14.89
CA GLN A 79 -6.59 11.04 -15.01
C GLN A 79 -5.88 11.22 -13.66
N LYS A 80 -6.60 11.24 -12.53
CA LYS A 80 -6.08 11.30 -11.16
C LYS A 80 -6.77 10.24 -10.29
N LYS A 81 -6.41 8.98 -10.54
CA LYS A 81 -7.02 7.82 -9.85
C LYS A 81 -6.67 7.73 -8.36
N LEU A 82 -5.58 8.36 -7.92
CA LEU A 82 -5.05 8.25 -6.57
C LEU A 82 -5.05 9.59 -5.84
N ASN A 83 -5.46 9.57 -4.58
CA ASN A 83 -5.31 10.70 -3.68
C ASN A 83 -3.81 10.98 -3.41
N PRO A 84 -3.37 12.24 -3.24
CA PRO A 84 -2.01 12.58 -2.81
C PRO A 84 -1.48 11.76 -1.62
N LEU A 85 -2.30 11.54 -0.59
CA LEU A 85 -1.92 10.73 0.58
C LEU A 85 -1.73 9.24 0.22
N GLN A 86 -2.59 8.71 -0.64
CA GLN A 86 -2.47 7.34 -1.15
C GLN A 86 -1.24 7.20 -2.04
N GLN A 87 -0.94 8.20 -2.88
CA GLN A 87 0.23 8.19 -3.76
C GLN A 87 1.55 8.18 -2.96
N LEU A 88 1.68 9.01 -1.91
CA LEU A 88 2.86 8.95 -1.03
C LEU A 88 2.96 7.59 -0.36
N THR A 89 1.84 7.09 0.14
CA THR A 89 1.82 5.83 0.89
C THR A 89 2.20 4.66 -0.02
N TYR A 90 1.65 4.57 -1.23
CA TYR A 90 2.05 3.56 -2.22
C TYR A 90 3.51 3.72 -2.63
N PHE A 91 3.99 4.94 -2.83
CA PHE A 91 5.39 5.18 -3.14
C PHE A 91 6.31 4.64 -2.03
N GLY A 92 6.06 5.04 -0.77
CA GLY A 92 6.84 4.59 0.38
C GLY A 92 6.72 3.09 0.63
N LEU A 93 5.52 2.52 0.45
CA LEU A 93 5.29 1.09 0.67
C LEU A 93 5.99 0.24 -0.38
N LEU A 94 5.78 0.52 -1.66
CA LEU A 94 6.28 -0.28 -2.78
C LEU A 94 7.77 -0.06 -3.06
N ASN A 95 8.30 1.16 -2.86
CA ASN A 95 9.69 1.48 -3.21
C ASN A 95 10.63 1.49 -2.00
N VAL A 96 10.11 1.51 -0.76
CA VAL A 96 10.95 1.57 0.45
C VAL A 96 10.65 0.41 1.40
N LEU A 97 9.45 0.36 2.00
CA LEU A 97 9.16 -0.59 3.07
C LEU A 97 9.17 -2.05 2.59
N LEU A 98 8.46 -2.38 1.52
CA LEU A 98 8.41 -3.76 1.00
C LEU A 98 9.78 -4.26 0.48
N PRO A 99 10.54 -3.48 -0.33
CA PRO A 99 11.88 -3.87 -0.73
C PRO A 99 12.80 -4.12 0.48
N LEU A 100 12.77 -3.24 1.48
CA LEU A 100 13.57 -3.42 2.69
C LEU A 100 13.14 -4.66 3.49
N GLN A 101 11.84 -4.94 3.61
CA GLN A 101 11.32 -6.15 4.26
C GLN A 101 11.83 -7.41 3.55
N ILE A 102 11.79 -7.42 2.21
CA ILE A 102 12.28 -8.53 1.37
C ILE A 102 13.78 -8.71 1.55
N ILE A 103 14.57 -7.64 1.41
CA ILE A 103 16.04 -7.71 1.51
C ILE A 103 16.45 -8.23 2.87
N THR A 104 15.90 -7.68 3.94
CA THR A 104 16.23 -8.11 5.31
C THR A 104 15.78 -9.55 5.58
N GLY A 105 14.62 -9.97 5.07
CA GLY A 105 14.14 -11.36 5.19
C GLY A 105 15.01 -12.36 4.44
N VAL A 106 15.40 -12.05 3.21
CA VAL A 106 16.31 -12.87 2.39
C VAL A 106 17.69 -12.98 3.04
N LEU A 107 18.22 -11.89 3.62
CA LEU A 107 19.50 -11.92 4.33
C LEU A 107 19.43 -12.78 5.60
N ILE A 108 18.33 -12.71 6.36
CA ILE A 108 18.14 -13.54 7.55
C ILE A 108 18.01 -15.02 7.16
N TRP A 109 17.20 -15.34 6.15
CA TRP A 109 17.08 -16.70 5.63
C TRP A 109 18.41 -17.21 5.08
N GLY A 110 19.11 -16.36 4.34
CA GLY A 110 20.39 -16.65 3.69
C GLY A 110 21.56 -16.80 4.65
N MET A 111 21.45 -16.50 5.94
CA MET A 111 22.53 -16.74 6.91
C MET A 111 22.93 -18.21 7.02
N GLN A 112 22.01 -19.14 6.73
CA GLN A 112 22.32 -20.57 6.71
C GLN A 112 23.22 -20.94 5.52
N THR A 113 23.16 -20.16 4.44
CA THR A 113 23.82 -20.47 3.15
C THR A 113 25.04 -19.58 2.89
N TRP A 114 24.97 -18.29 3.24
CA TRP A 114 25.97 -17.26 3.00
C TRP A 114 26.22 -16.42 4.26
N PRO A 115 26.75 -17.02 5.34
CA PRO A 115 26.92 -16.34 6.62
C PRO A 115 27.85 -15.12 6.52
N GLN A 116 28.88 -15.14 5.66
CA GLN A 116 29.83 -14.04 5.52
C GLN A 116 29.15 -12.73 5.08
N LEU A 117 28.23 -12.82 4.12
CA LEU A 117 27.49 -11.66 3.62
C LEU A 117 26.61 -11.05 4.72
N ALA A 118 25.86 -11.88 5.43
CA ALA A 118 24.99 -11.41 6.50
C ALA A 118 25.78 -10.84 7.69
N HIS A 119 26.91 -11.46 8.06
CA HIS A 119 27.79 -10.94 9.11
C HIS A 119 28.40 -9.59 8.75
N SER A 120 28.73 -9.35 7.47
CA SER A 120 29.24 -8.06 7.00
C SER A 120 28.24 -6.91 7.19
N LEU A 121 26.94 -7.23 7.24
CA LEU A 121 25.84 -6.30 7.47
C LEU A 121 25.38 -6.27 8.95
N GLY A 122 26.18 -6.82 9.87
CA GLY A 122 25.90 -6.81 11.31
C GLY A 122 25.21 -8.08 11.85
N GLY A 123 24.86 -9.04 10.99
CA GLY A 123 24.28 -10.33 11.36
C GLY A 123 22.91 -10.23 12.05
N LEU A 124 22.51 -11.30 12.75
CA LEU A 124 21.23 -11.37 13.48
C LEU A 124 20.97 -10.19 14.43
N PRO A 125 21.93 -9.70 15.24
CA PRO A 125 21.69 -8.63 16.19
C PRO A 125 21.22 -7.32 15.55
N VAL A 126 21.58 -7.08 14.28
CA VAL A 126 21.18 -5.88 13.53
C VAL A 126 20.01 -6.17 12.61
N LEU A 127 20.07 -7.26 11.85
CA LEU A 127 19.06 -7.59 10.85
C LEU A 127 17.69 -7.93 11.48
N ALA A 128 17.66 -8.67 12.59
CA ALA A 128 16.40 -9.10 13.18
C ALA A 128 15.56 -7.93 13.77
N PRO A 129 16.15 -6.97 14.52
CA PRO A 129 15.41 -5.78 14.95
C PRO A 129 14.92 -4.92 13.78
N ILE A 130 15.74 -4.73 12.74
CA ILE A 130 15.35 -3.95 11.56
C ILE A 130 14.18 -4.64 10.83
N HIS A 131 14.28 -5.93 10.55
CA HIS A 131 13.21 -6.70 9.91
C HIS A 131 11.91 -6.66 10.74
N SER A 132 12.02 -6.72 12.06
CA SER A 132 10.88 -6.64 12.97
C SER A 132 10.26 -5.25 12.99
N LEU A 133 11.07 -4.19 12.99
CA LEU A 133 10.60 -2.81 12.93
C LEU A 133 9.83 -2.53 11.64
N ILE A 134 10.38 -2.94 10.49
CA ILE A 134 9.71 -2.78 9.19
C ILE A 134 8.40 -3.59 9.17
N ALA A 135 8.38 -4.80 9.74
CA ALA A 135 7.17 -5.60 9.86
C ALA A 135 6.07 -4.90 10.69
N TRP A 136 6.45 -4.24 11.79
CA TRP A 136 5.51 -3.44 12.60
C TRP A 136 4.97 -2.23 11.84
N LEU A 137 5.81 -1.54 11.06
CA LEU A 137 5.36 -0.45 10.19
C LEU A 137 4.37 -0.97 9.14
N LEU A 138 4.65 -2.09 8.48
CA LEU A 138 3.74 -2.72 7.53
C LEU A 138 2.42 -3.15 8.20
N ALA A 139 2.47 -3.75 9.38
CA ALA A 139 1.27 -4.12 10.14
C ALA A 139 0.40 -2.89 10.48
N SER A 140 1.03 -1.79 10.93
CA SER A 140 0.33 -0.54 11.20
C SER A 140 -0.33 0.04 9.94
N PHE A 141 0.34 -0.06 8.79
CA PHE A 141 -0.21 0.35 7.50
C PHE A 141 -1.43 -0.50 7.13
N ILE A 142 -1.39 -1.82 7.30
CA ILE A 142 -2.54 -2.68 7.00
C ILE A 142 -3.77 -2.28 7.83
N ILE A 143 -3.58 -1.99 9.13
CA ILE A 143 -4.68 -1.52 10.00
C ILE A 143 -5.28 -0.22 9.46
N MET A 144 -4.43 0.77 9.17
CA MET A 144 -4.88 2.05 8.61
C MET A 144 -5.54 1.88 7.23
N HIS A 145 -4.97 1.02 6.37
CA HIS A 145 -5.45 0.75 5.03
C HIS A 145 -6.86 0.18 5.06
N VAL A 146 -7.09 -0.86 5.87
CA VAL A 146 -8.42 -1.46 6.06
C VAL A 146 -9.41 -0.41 6.55
N TYR A 147 -9.03 0.39 7.56
CA TYR A 147 -9.89 1.48 8.04
C TYR A 147 -10.28 2.44 6.90
N LEU A 148 -9.30 2.95 6.16
CA LEU A 148 -9.57 3.90 5.07
C LEU A 148 -10.45 3.30 3.97
N THR A 149 -10.25 2.03 3.61
CA THR A 149 -11.09 1.35 2.60
C THR A 149 -12.56 1.21 3.03
N THR A 150 -12.85 1.27 4.34
CA THR A 150 -14.21 1.23 4.88
C THR A 150 -14.83 2.60 5.14
N THR A 151 -14.09 3.69 4.95
CA THR A 151 -14.55 5.08 5.18
C THR A 151 -15.06 5.78 3.91
N GLY A 152 -15.27 5.04 2.82
CA GLY A 152 -15.91 5.58 1.60
C GLY A 152 -17.42 5.73 1.74
N HIS A 153 -18.08 6.25 0.69
CA HIS A 153 -19.55 6.42 0.63
C HIS A 153 -20.32 5.14 0.99
N LYS A 154 -19.80 3.98 0.59
CA LYS A 154 -20.26 2.66 1.03
C LYS A 154 -19.11 1.97 1.79
N PRO A 155 -19.34 1.41 2.99
CA PRO A 155 -18.29 0.80 3.81
C PRO A 155 -17.62 -0.41 3.16
N LEU A 156 -18.25 -1.03 2.16
CA LEU A 156 -17.67 -2.11 1.36
C LEU A 156 -17.33 -1.71 -0.08
N GLY A 157 -17.68 -0.49 -0.50
CA GLY A 157 -17.49 -0.06 -1.89
C GLY A 157 -16.01 -0.09 -2.32
N GLY A 158 -15.11 0.31 -1.43
CA GLY A 158 -13.67 0.22 -1.69
C GLY A 158 -13.14 -1.21 -1.80
N ILE A 159 -13.68 -2.15 -1.02
CA ILE A 159 -13.28 -3.57 -1.05
C ILE A 159 -13.86 -4.25 -2.31
N GLN A 160 -15.11 -3.93 -2.66
CA GLN A 160 -15.75 -4.42 -3.89
C GLN A 160 -15.00 -3.94 -5.13
N ALA A 161 -14.59 -2.66 -5.18
CA ALA A 161 -13.79 -2.14 -6.29
C ALA A 161 -12.44 -2.87 -6.45
N MET A 162 -11.81 -3.32 -5.35
CA MET A 162 -10.58 -4.12 -5.41
C MET A 162 -10.83 -5.56 -5.93
N MET A 163 -12.00 -6.12 -5.68
CA MET A 163 -12.37 -7.46 -6.14
C MET A 163 -12.84 -7.46 -7.60
N ASP A 164 -13.71 -6.52 -7.95
CA ASP A 164 -14.39 -6.48 -9.25
C ASP A 164 -13.60 -5.66 -10.28
N GLY A 165 -12.68 -4.80 -9.83
CA GLY A 165 -11.88 -3.92 -10.69
C GLY A 165 -12.60 -2.65 -11.16
N TRP A 166 -13.86 -2.45 -10.76
CA TRP A 166 -14.70 -1.31 -11.14
C TRP A 166 -15.02 -0.45 -9.92
N ASP A 167 -14.80 0.87 -10.02
CA ASP A 167 -15.12 1.86 -8.97
C ASP A 167 -16.29 2.73 -9.45
N GLU A 168 -17.35 2.87 -8.64
CA GLU A 168 -18.44 3.81 -8.92
C GLU A 168 -17.94 5.23 -8.64
N VAL A 169 -17.63 5.99 -9.70
CA VAL A 169 -17.22 7.39 -9.57
C VAL A 169 -18.46 8.27 -9.59
N GLU A 170 -18.69 9.04 -8.52
CA GLU A 170 -19.75 10.05 -8.52
C GLU A 170 -19.41 11.16 -9.51
N VAL A 171 -20.25 11.31 -10.53
CA VAL A 171 -20.19 12.45 -11.45
C VAL A 171 -20.98 13.57 -10.79
N ASN A 172 -20.28 14.53 -10.18
CA ASN A 172 -20.93 15.73 -9.67
C ASN A 172 -21.61 16.48 -10.85
N GLY A 173 -22.91 16.74 -10.70
CA GLY A 173 -23.82 17.25 -11.73
C GLY A 173 -23.51 18.63 -12.32
N ASN A 174 -22.38 19.25 -11.97
CA ASN A 174 -21.93 20.48 -12.61
C ASN A 174 -21.51 20.27 -14.08
N SER A 175 -21.21 19.04 -14.48
CA SER A 175 -20.87 18.72 -15.88
C SER A 175 -22.11 18.64 -16.78
N ALA A 176 -23.28 18.31 -16.21
CA ALA A 176 -24.53 18.22 -16.97
C ALA A 176 -25.17 19.58 -17.26
N VAL A 177 -24.79 20.63 -16.53
CA VAL A 177 -25.25 22.00 -16.79
C VAL A 177 -24.42 22.65 -17.91
N ALA A 178 -23.12 22.34 -17.98
CA ALA A 178 -22.24 22.88 -19.02
C ALA A 178 -22.63 22.38 -20.43
N ASP A 179 -22.94 21.10 -20.58
CA ASP A 179 -23.37 20.55 -21.88
C ASP A 179 -24.74 21.09 -22.34
N ASN A 180 -25.63 21.43 -21.40
CA ASN A 180 -26.95 21.95 -21.74
C ASN A 180 -26.96 23.46 -22.08
N GLU A 181 -25.96 24.23 -21.61
CA GLU A 181 -25.82 25.64 -22.00
C GLU A 181 -25.19 25.80 -23.40
N GLU A 182 -24.30 24.88 -23.82
CA GLU A 182 -23.68 24.93 -25.15
C GLU A 182 -24.67 24.52 -26.27
N ILE A 183 -25.60 23.60 -25.98
CA ILE A 183 -26.63 23.15 -26.94
C ILE A 183 -27.74 24.21 -27.13
N ASN A 184 -27.97 25.08 -26.16
CA ASN A 184 -29.04 26.10 -26.23
C ASN A 184 -28.54 27.46 -26.78
N GLN A 185 -27.29 27.52 -27.27
CA GLN A 185 -26.68 28.69 -27.89
C GLN A 185 -26.38 28.51 -29.40
N THR A 186 -26.76 27.38 -30.00
CA THR A 186 -26.72 27.10 -31.45
C THR A 186 -28.11 27.00 -32.05
#